data_AF-A0A958CKK5-F1
#
_entry.id   AF-A0A958CKK5-F1
#
_cell.length_a   1.000
_cell.length_b   1.000
_cell.length_c   1.000
_cell.angle_alpha   90.00
_cell.angle_beta   90.00
_cell.angle_gamma   90.00
#
_symmetry.space_group_name_H-M   'P 1'
#
loop_
_entity.id
_entity.type
_entity.pdbx_description
1 polymer ?
#
loop_
_entity_poly.entity_id
_entity_poly.type
_entity_poly.pdbx_seq_one_letter_code
_entity_poly.pdbx_strand_id
1 'polypeptide(L)'
;MRYGYFDDAAKEYVITRPDTPQSWSNYLGSTEYGAVITNNAGGYGFYKSGARGRFLRLRFNSVPADQPGRYFYLRDRESGDYWSASWQPVGKSLDSYESTCRHGTAYTTIESRYAGIATETTYFVPLGQDFEYWRLKVTNESDRPRALSVFSYCEFTNQWMTQQDQVNLQYSLFIVKGGLTEEGLLRIAIHDNLTPEPGTGREDDIGMHSWMALVDAQLDGYDTSREAFLGPYRSYHNPLAVEMG
;
A
#
# COMPACT_ATOMS: atom_id res chain seq x y z
N MET A 1 -25.54 -13.19 8.10
CA MET A 1 -24.32 -12.99 8.93
C MET A 1 -23.96 -11.50 8.86
N ARG A 2 -23.45 -10.88 9.93
CA ARG A 2 -23.02 -9.47 9.93
C ARG A 2 -21.48 -9.42 10.02
N TYR A 3 -20.86 -8.50 9.28
CA TYR A 3 -19.41 -8.29 9.27
C TYR A 3 -18.98 -7.01 10.00
N GLY A 4 -19.94 -6.23 10.49
CA GLY A 4 -19.66 -4.94 11.09
C GLY A 4 -20.91 -4.21 11.60
N TYR A 5 -20.71 -3.00 12.12
CA TYR A 5 -21.73 -2.11 12.68
C TYR A 5 -21.33 -0.63 12.53
N PHE A 6 -22.30 0.28 12.67
CA PHE A 6 -22.03 1.72 12.75
C PHE A 6 -21.65 2.11 14.18
N ASP A 7 -20.55 2.83 14.32
CA ASP A 7 -20.15 3.54 15.54
C ASP A 7 -20.52 5.01 15.36
N ASP A 8 -21.75 5.36 15.75
CA ASP A 8 -22.31 6.71 15.54
C ASP A 8 -21.53 7.79 16.30
N ALA A 9 -20.92 7.45 17.43
CA ALA A 9 -20.13 8.37 18.22
C ALA A 9 -18.82 8.74 17.51
N ALA A 10 -18.15 7.75 16.92
CA ALA A 10 -16.94 7.95 16.13
C ALA A 10 -17.23 8.41 14.68
N LYS A 11 -18.47 8.25 14.22
CA LYS A 11 -18.89 8.41 12.81
C LYS A 11 -18.11 7.48 11.88
N GLU A 12 -17.97 6.23 12.31
CA GLU A 12 -17.24 5.19 11.59
C GLU A 12 -18.15 4.00 11.28
N TYR A 13 -17.79 3.26 10.23
CA TYR A 13 -18.27 1.90 10.06
C TYR A 13 -17.18 0.92 10.50
N VAL A 14 -17.49 0.06 11.47
CA VAL A 14 -16.56 -0.89 12.09
C VAL A 14 -16.79 -2.27 11.49
N ILE A 15 -15.78 -2.79 10.80
CA ILE A 15 -15.73 -4.14 10.23
C ILE A 15 -14.97 -5.03 11.21
N THR A 16 -15.64 -5.98 11.84
CA THR A 16 -15.07 -6.82 12.91
C THR A 16 -14.48 -8.13 12.40
N ARG A 17 -14.58 -8.39 11.09
CA ARG A 17 -14.01 -9.58 10.44
C ARG A 17 -13.50 -9.21 9.04
N PRO A 18 -12.26 -9.59 8.68
CA PRO A 18 -11.65 -9.14 7.42
C PRO A 18 -12.07 -9.98 6.20
N ASP A 19 -12.72 -11.12 6.39
CA ASP A 19 -13.22 -12.03 5.35
C ASP A 19 -14.60 -11.61 4.81
N THR A 20 -14.77 -10.31 4.58
CA THR A 20 -15.99 -9.75 3.98
C THR A 20 -16.28 -10.42 2.63
N PRO A 21 -17.56 -10.60 2.25
CA PRO A 21 -17.94 -11.32 1.02
C PRO A 21 -17.49 -10.60 -0.26
N GLN A 22 -17.20 -9.31 -0.14
CA GLN A 22 -16.55 -8.47 -1.14
C GLN A 22 -15.65 -7.46 -0.41
N SER A 23 -14.72 -6.87 -1.13
CA SER A 23 -13.92 -5.75 -0.61
C SER A 23 -14.83 -4.55 -0.30
N TRP A 24 -14.86 -4.15 0.96
CA TRP A 24 -15.54 -2.94 1.39
C TRP A 24 -14.54 -1.80 1.39
N SER A 25 -14.87 -0.72 0.69
CA SER A 25 -13.94 0.38 0.46
C SER A 25 -14.35 1.67 1.16
N ASN A 26 -13.34 2.52 1.36
CA ASN A 26 -13.47 3.90 1.75
C ASN A 26 -12.70 4.79 0.77
N TYR A 27 -13.03 6.08 0.77
CA TYR A 27 -12.32 7.10 0.01
C TYR A 27 -11.48 7.95 0.95
N LEU A 28 -10.23 8.21 0.57
CA LEU A 28 -9.31 9.09 1.27
C LEU A 28 -9.02 10.33 0.41
N GLY A 29 -8.75 11.45 1.08
CA GLY A 29 -8.29 12.68 0.45
C GLY A 29 -9.37 13.63 -0.01
N SER A 30 -9.03 14.38 -1.05
CA SER A 30 -9.74 15.56 -1.54
C SER A 30 -10.09 15.42 -3.02
N THR A 31 -10.52 16.52 -3.64
CA THR A 31 -10.70 16.59 -5.10
C THR A 31 -9.37 16.59 -5.86
N GLU A 32 -8.24 16.85 -5.20
CA GLU A 32 -6.91 16.88 -5.82
C GLU A 32 -6.18 15.55 -5.65
N TYR A 33 -5.94 15.09 -4.41
CA TYR A 33 -5.43 13.75 -4.16
C TYR A 33 -6.60 12.85 -3.76
N GLY A 34 -6.90 11.84 -4.58
CA GLY A 34 -7.91 10.83 -4.27
C GLY A 34 -7.28 9.47 -4.06
N ALA A 35 -7.79 8.73 -3.08
CA ALA A 35 -7.43 7.33 -2.89
C ALA A 35 -8.64 6.48 -2.55
N VAL A 36 -8.62 5.24 -3.03
CA VAL A 36 -9.56 4.20 -2.66
C VAL A 36 -8.79 3.17 -1.86
N ILE A 37 -9.30 2.82 -0.68
CA ILE A 37 -8.70 1.82 0.21
C ILE A 37 -9.77 0.81 0.63
N THR A 38 -9.44 -0.48 0.68
CA THR A 38 -10.34 -1.53 1.16
C THR A 38 -10.08 -1.89 2.63
N ASN A 39 -11.00 -2.64 3.24
CA ASN A 39 -10.82 -3.23 4.57
C ASN A 39 -9.61 -4.15 4.71
N ASN A 40 -9.00 -4.53 3.59
CA ASN A 40 -7.81 -5.36 3.49
C ASN A 40 -6.58 -4.56 3.00
N ALA A 41 -6.61 -3.23 3.14
CA ALA A 41 -5.58 -2.29 2.68
C ALA A 41 -5.28 -2.34 1.17
N GLY A 42 -6.13 -3.00 0.39
CA GLY A 42 -6.12 -2.97 -1.07
C GLY A 42 -6.52 -1.61 -1.64
N GLY A 43 -6.27 -1.39 -2.92
CA GLY A 43 -6.79 -0.21 -3.64
C GLY A 43 -5.72 0.62 -4.35
N TYR A 44 -6.05 1.85 -4.73
CA TYR A 44 -5.17 2.73 -5.51
C TYR A 44 -5.24 4.19 -5.08
N GLY A 45 -4.32 5.00 -5.56
CA GLY A 45 -4.20 6.43 -5.33
C GLY A 45 -4.01 7.15 -6.66
N PHE A 46 -4.56 8.35 -6.77
CA PHE A 46 -4.52 9.16 -7.98
C PHE A 46 -4.52 10.67 -7.68
N TYR A 47 -3.88 11.43 -8.58
CA TYR A 47 -3.86 12.89 -8.57
C TYR A 47 -4.79 13.42 -9.66
N LYS A 48 -5.82 14.19 -9.26
CA LYS A 48 -6.87 14.84 -10.06
C LYS A 48 -7.77 13.91 -10.89
N SER A 49 -7.25 12.79 -11.38
CA SER A 49 -7.97 11.87 -12.25
C SER A 49 -7.67 10.42 -11.91
N GLY A 50 -8.68 9.66 -11.52
CA GLY A 50 -8.55 8.20 -11.30
C GLY A 50 -8.18 7.40 -12.56
N ALA A 51 -8.29 8.01 -13.75
CA ALA A 51 -7.94 7.39 -15.03
C ALA A 51 -6.57 7.85 -15.56
N ARG A 52 -6.26 9.15 -15.53
CA ARG A 52 -5.02 9.74 -16.09
C ARG A 52 -3.92 10.04 -15.06
N GLY A 53 -4.26 10.10 -13.78
CA GLY A 53 -3.36 10.48 -12.70
C GLY A 53 -3.15 9.37 -11.67
N ARG A 54 -3.37 8.11 -12.02
CA ARG A 54 -3.27 6.98 -11.08
C ARG A 54 -1.81 6.59 -10.88
N PHE A 55 -1.25 6.81 -9.71
CA PHE A 55 0.16 6.48 -9.43
C PHE A 55 0.34 5.20 -8.60
N LEU A 56 -0.64 4.78 -7.78
CA LEU A 56 -0.64 3.45 -7.16
C LEU A 56 -1.50 2.49 -7.98
N ARG A 57 -1.02 1.27 -8.19
CA ARG A 57 -1.70 0.26 -9.01
C ARG A 57 -2.77 -0.48 -8.21
N LEU A 58 -3.89 -0.79 -8.87
CA LEU A 58 -4.87 -1.80 -8.45
C LEU A 58 -5.22 -2.65 -9.67
N ARG A 59 -5.35 -3.97 -9.51
CA ARG A 59 -5.91 -4.85 -10.55
C ARG A 59 -7.38 -5.12 -10.24
N PHE A 60 -8.26 -4.62 -11.08
CA PHE A 60 -9.70 -4.87 -10.95
C PHE A 60 -10.01 -6.31 -11.33
N ASN A 61 -10.98 -6.91 -10.63
CA ASN A 61 -11.42 -8.29 -10.87
C ASN A 61 -10.27 -9.32 -10.81
N SER A 62 -9.28 -9.07 -9.95
CA SER A 62 -8.17 -10.01 -9.70
C SER A 62 -8.62 -11.15 -8.79
N VAL A 63 -7.86 -12.25 -8.82
CA VAL A 63 -7.96 -13.35 -7.86
C VAL A 63 -6.58 -13.56 -7.23
N PRO A 64 -6.41 -13.35 -5.90
CA PRO A 64 -7.39 -12.79 -4.96
C PRO A 64 -7.84 -11.36 -5.32
N ALA A 65 -9.00 -10.95 -4.79
CA ALA A 65 -9.54 -9.61 -4.99
C ALA A 65 -8.60 -8.53 -4.40
N ASP A 66 -8.88 -7.26 -4.71
CA ASP A 66 -8.29 -6.04 -4.11
C ASP A 66 -6.76 -5.94 -3.97
N GLN A 67 -5.99 -6.53 -4.90
CA GLN A 67 -4.53 -6.46 -4.90
C GLN A 67 -3.96 -5.74 -6.15
N PRO A 68 -2.84 -4.99 -6.03
CA PRO A 68 -2.10 -4.69 -4.81
C PRO A 68 -2.74 -3.59 -3.94
N GLY A 69 -2.03 -3.20 -2.89
CA GLY A 69 -2.48 -2.27 -1.86
C GLY A 69 -1.31 -1.65 -1.09
N ARG A 70 -1.57 -1.28 0.16
CA ARG A 70 -0.72 -0.47 1.05
C ARG A 70 -0.29 -1.30 2.24
N TYR A 71 0.61 -2.24 2.00
CA TYR A 71 0.86 -3.31 2.95
C TYR A 71 1.99 -2.95 3.90
N PHE A 72 1.81 -3.30 5.15
CA PHE A 72 2.92 -3.52 6.08
C PHE A 72 3.00 -5.01 6.34
N TYR A 73 4.14 -5.61 6.03
CA TYR A 73 4.48 -6.96 6.47
C TYR A 73 5.31 -6.86 7.74
N LEU A 74 5.02 -7.74 8.69
CA LEU A 74 5.81 -7.96 9.88
C LEU A 74 6.42 -9.35 9.78
N ARG A 75 7.69 -9.46 10.15
CA ARG A 75 8.41 -10.73 10.23
C ARG A 75 9.04 -10.85 11.59
N ASP A 76 8.75 -11.93 12.30
CA ASP A 76 9.49 -12.28 13.50
C ASP A 76 10.84 -12.89 13.10
N ARG A 77 11.94 -12.28 13.56
CA ARG A 77 13.29 -12.65 13.15
C ARG A 77 13.74 -13.99 13.74
N GLU A 78 13.18 -14.40 14.88
CA GLU A 78 13.56 -15.62 15.58
C GLU A 78 12.87 -16.85 14.98
N SER A 79 11.56 -16.75 14.74
CA SER A 79 10.77 -17.85 14.17
C SER A 79 10.80 -17.90 12.64
N GLY A 80 11.08 -16.76 11.98
CA GLY A 80 10.96 -16.61 10.53
C GLY A 80 9.50 -16.49 10.05
N ASP A 81 8.52 -16.53 10.95
CA ASP A 81 7.11 -16.33 10.58
C ASP A 81 6.86 -14.87 10.19
N TYR A 82 5.98 -14.66 9.21
CA TYR A 82 5.58 -13.33 8.76
C TYR A 82 4.07 -13.24 8.51
N TRP A 83 3.52 -12.04 8.67
CA TRP A 83 2.11 -11.71 8.45
C TRP A 83 1.99 -10.27 7.97
N SER A 84 0.82 -9.88 7.48
CA SER A 84 0.50 -8.49 7.14
C SER A 84 -0.26 -7.81 8.29
N ALA A 85 -0.10 -6.50 8.45
CA ALA A 85 -0.82 -5.71 9.44
C ALA A 85 -2.34 -5.63 9.12
N SER A 86 -2.69 -5.60 7.84
CA SER A 86 -4.00 -6.00 7.32
C SER A 86 -4.07 -7.52 7.14
N TRP A 87 -5.26 -8.12 7.13
CA TRP A 87 -5.37 -9.58 6.99
C TRP A 87 -4.80 -10.10 5.66
N GLN A 88 -5.27 -9.54 4.54
CA GLN A 88 -4.61 -9.71 3.25
C GLN A 88 -3.38 -8.78 3.17
N PRO A 89 -2.35 -9.12 2.38
CA PRO A 89 -2.32 -10.21 1.43
C PRO A 89 -1.81 -11.54 1.98
N VAL A 90 -1.21 -11.60 3.17
CA VAL A 90 -0.64 -12.88 3.68
C VAL A 90 -1.75 -13.88 4.02
N GLY A 91 -2.87 -13.41 4.58
CA GLY A 91 -4.05 -14.23 4.79
C GLY A 91 -3.87 -15.32 5.84
N LYS A 92 -3.31 -14.99 7.02
CA LYS A 92 -3.21 -15.91 8.15
C LYS A 92 -4.59 -16.46 8.56
N SER A 93 -4.61 -17.65 9.17
CA SER A 93 -5.86 -18.25 9.64
C SER A 93 -6.57 -17.32 10.63
N LEU A 94 -7.87 -17.13 10.43
CA LEU A 94 -8.71 -16.34 11.34
C LEU A 94 -9.00 -17.04 12.67
N ASP A 95 -8.55 -18.29 12.84
CA ASP A 95 -8.56 -18.97 14.15
C ASP A 95 -7.53 -18.36 15.12
N SER A 96 -6.51 -17.67 14.60
CA SER A 96 -5.43 -17.06 15.38
C SER A 96 -5.12 -15.60 15.03
N TYR A 97 -5.60 -15.13 13.87
CA TYR A 97 -5.44 -13.75 13.43
C TYR A 97 -6.73 -12.96 13.65
N GLU A 98 -6.65 -11.93 14.49
CA GLU A 98 -7.75 -11.02 14.74
C GLU A 98 -7.57 -9.74 13.93
N SER A 99 -8.65 -9.18 13.40
CA SER A 99 -8.60 -7.87 12.75
C SER A 99 -9.91 -7.10 12.84
N THR A 100 -9.80 -5.80 13.02
CA THR A 100 -10.89 -4.84 12.93
C THR A 100 -10.50 -3.71 11.99
N CYS A 101 -11.34 -3.39 11.01
CA CYS A 101 -11.16 -2.22 10.15
C CYS A 101 -12.22 -1.18 10.49
N ARG A 102 -11.81 0.07 10.69
CA ARG A 102 -12.66 1.23 10.92
C ARG A 102 -12.55 2.17 9.73
N HIS A 103 -13.64 2.30 8.99
CA HIS A 103 -13.76 3.32 7.94
C HIS A 103 -14.40 4.57 8.53
N GLY A 104 -13.61 5.63 8.68
CA GLY A 104 -14.07 6.95 9.07
C GLY A 104 -14.20 7.90 7.87
N THR A 105 -14.52 9.17 8.14
CA THR A 105 -14.60 10.18 7.08
C THR A 105 -13.20 10.54 6.59
N ALA A 106 -12.83 10.10 5.38
CA ALA A 106 -11.53 10.35 4.74
C ALA A 106 -10.30 9.73 5.42
N TYR A 107 -10.50 8.76 6.33
CA TYR A 107 -9.44 7.93 6.91
C TYR A 107 -9.91 6.50 7.11
N THR A 108 -8.95 5.57 7.16
CA THR A 108 -9.19 4.17 7.52
C THR A 108 -8.16 3.74 8.54
N THR A 109 -8.60 3.07 9.60
CA THR A 109 -7.72 2.43 10.57
C THR A 109 -7.93 0.92 10.54
N ILE A 110 -6.87 0.13 10.44
CA ILE A 110 -6.93 -1.34 10.54
C ILE A 110 -6.12 -1.76 11.76
N GLU A 111 -6.78 -2.43 12.68
CA GLU A 111 -6.17 -3.03 13.86
C GLU A 111 -6.06 -4.54 13.65
N SER A 112 -4.98 -5.16 14.10
CA SER A 112 -4.84 -6.61 14.11
C SER A 112 -4.03 -7.13 15.28
N ARG A 113 -4.26 -8.39 15.64
CA ARG A 113 -3.48 -9.13 16.64
C ARG A 113 -3.13 -10.50 16.10
N TYR A 114 -1.85 -10.85 16.19
CA TYR A 114 -1.34 -12.17 15.82
C TYR A 114 -0.02 -12.45 16.52
N ALA A 115 0.15 -13.68 17.00
CA ALA A 115 1.39 -14.15 17.63
C ALA A 115 1.94 -13.22 18.74
N GLY A 116 1.05 -12.63 19.55
CA GLY A 116 1.41 -11.72 20.64
C GLY A 116 1.88 -10.33 20.20
N ILE A 117 1.65 -9.96 18.93
CA ILE A 117 1.94 -8.63 18.39
C ILE A 117 0.62 -7.99 17.95
N ALA A 118 0.36 -6.78 18.44
CA ALA A 118 -0.74 -5.94 17.98
C ALA A 118 -0.22 -4.88 17.01
N THR A 119 -0.94 -4.65 15.92
CA THR A 119 -0.67 -3.55 14.99
C THR A 119 -1.90 -2.66 14.81
N GLU A 120 -1.66 -1.37 14.63
CA GLU A 120 -2.67 -0.38 14.26
C GLU A 120 -2.10 0.41 13.07
N THR A 121 -2.73 0.28 11.90
CA THR A 121 -2.38 1.03 10.70
C THR A 121 -3.44 2.07 10.38
N THR A 122 -3.03 3.33 10.27
CA THR A 122 -3.93 4.43 9.86
C THR A 122 -3.50 4.98 8.52
N TYR A 123 -4.45 5.06 7.60
CA TYR A 123 -4.28 5.59 6.25
C TYR A 123 -5.18 6.79 6.05
N PHE A 124 -4.59 7.93 5.68
CA PHE A 124 -5.32 9.15 5.38
C PHE A 124 -4.49 10.08 4.51
N VAL A 125 -5.15 11.06 3.93
CA VAL A 125 -4.52 12.13 3.16
C VAL A 125 -4.76 13.42 3.93
N PRO A 126 -3.72 14.13 4.40
CA PRO A 126 -3.90 15.35 5.15
C PRO A 126 -4.59 16.43 4.31
N LEU A 127 -5.29 17.33 4.99
CA LEU A 127 -5.93 18.47 4.33
C LEU A 127 -4.88 19.36 3.64
N GLY A 128 -5.14 19.68 2.37
CA GLY A 128 -4.28 20.54 1.56
C GLY A 128 -2.93 19.91 1.19
N GLN A 129 -2.78 18.59 1.30
CA GLN A 129 -1.57 17.87 0.91
C GLN A 129 -1.85 16.89 -0.24
N ASP A 130 -0.85 16.70 -1.09
CA ASP A 130 -0.90 15.81 -2.26
C ASP A 130 -0.17 14.48 -2.02
N PHE A 131 -0.19 14.00 -0.77
CA PHE A 131 0.40 12.71 -0.41
C PHE A 131 -0.39 12.04 0.71
N GLU A 132 -0.26 10.71 0.79
CA GLU A 132 -0.95 9.88 1.76
C GLU A 132 -0.01 9.52 2.91
N TYR A 133 -0.51 9.62 4.14
CA TYR A 133 0.19 9.16 5.34
C TYR A 133 -0.23 7.75 5.69
N TRP A 134 0.78 6.87 5.85
CA TRP A 134 0.60 5.53 6.40
C TRP A 134 1.30 5.47 7.74
N ARG A 135 0.51 5.48 8.82
CA ARG A 135 1.04 5.35 10.18
C ARG A 135 0.91 3.90 10.62
N LEU A 136 2.02 3.24 10.93
CA LEU A 136 2.02 1.94 11.60
C LEU A 136 2.43 2.13 13.06
N LYS A 137 1.61 1.60 13.97
CA LYS A 137 1.98 1.40 15.37
C LYS A 137 2.09 -0.10 15.63
N VAL A 138 3.19 -0.53 16.23
CA VAL A 138 3.43 -1.93 16.62
C VAL A 138 3.55 -2.01 18.13
N THR A 139 2.82 -2.91 18.75
CA THR A 139 2.84 -3.16 20.20
C THR A 139 3.17 -4.62 20.46
N ASN A 140 4.22 -4.88 21.25
CA ASN A 140 4.52 -6.22 21.75
C ASN A 140 3.63 -6.52 22.96
N GLU A 141 2.67 -7.42 22.79
CA GLU A 141 1.75 -7.87 23.84
C GLU A 141 2.19 -9.22 24.44
N SER A 142 3.35 -9.75 24.03
CA SER A 142 3.94 -10.96 24.62
C SER A 142 4.71 -10.68 25.91
N ASP A 143 5.02 -11.73 26.65
CA ASP A 143 5.78 -11.70 27.91
C ASP A 143 7.30 -11.67 27.70
N ARG A 144 7.77 -11.58 26.46
CA ARG A 144 9.19 -11.59 26.10
C ARG A 144 9.56 -10.49 25.10
N PRO A 145 10.83 -10.05 25.06
CA PRO A 145 11.31 -9.22 23.96
C PRO A 145 11.10 -9.89 22.59
N ARG A 146 10.84 -9.08 21.56
CA ARG A 146 10.60 -9.54 20.19
C ARG A 146 11.47 -8.76 19.22
N ALA A 147 12.17 -9.48 18.35
CA ALA A 147 12.92 -8.90 17.24
C ALA A 147 12.09 -9.00 15.97
N LEU A 148 11.57 -7.87 15.49
CA LEU A 148 10.73 -7.80 14.30
C LEU A 148 11.42 -7.03 13.18
N SER A 149 11.26 -7.52 11.95
CA SER A 149 11.48 -6.71 10.74
C SER A 149 10.13 -6.23 10.21
N VAL A 150 10.07 -5.01 9.71
CA VAL A 150 8.86 -4.43 9.10
C VAL A 150 9.17 -4.02 7.67
N PHE A 151 8.32 -4.42 6.74
CA PHE A 151 8.44 -4.10 5.32
C PHE A 151 7.19 -3.38 4.87
N SER A 152 7.34 -2.16 4.36
CA SER A 152 6.24 -1.50 3.66
C SER A 152 6.24 -1.90 2.19
N TYR A 153 5.06 -2.00 1.59
CA TYR A 153 4.92 -2.31 0.17
C TYR A 153 3.77 -1.55 -0.47
N CYS A 154 4.05 -1.03 -1.66
CA CYS A 154 3.05 -0.72 -2.66
C CYS A 154 3.62 -0.91 -4.05
N GLU A 155 2.72 -0.95 -5.03
CA GLU A 155 3.11 -1.06 -6.44
C GLU A 155 2.74 0.23 -7.14
N PHE A 156 3.74 1.00 -7.54
CA PHE A 156 3.54 2.16 -8.40
C PHE A 156 3.19 1.70 -9.83
N THR A 157 2.38 2.50 -10.50
CA THR A 157 2.09 2.33 -11.94
C THR A 157 3.34 2.60 -12.77
N ASN A 158 3.45 1.94 -13.92
CA ASN A 158 4.49 2.25 -14.91
C ASN A 158 4.13 3.46 -15.79
N GLN A 159 2.87 3.91 -15.74
CA GLN A 159 2.38 5.13 -16.37
C GLN A 159 1.06 5.54 -15.67
N TRP A 160 0.82 6.85 -15.42
CA TRP A 160 -0.34 7.28 -14.61
C TRP A 160 -1.71 7.15 -15.30
N MET A 161 -1.73 7.14 -16.63
CA MET A 161 -2.84 6.74 -17.46
C MET A 161 -3.02 5.22 -17.40
N THR A 162 -4.15 4.81 -16.83
CA THR A 162 -4.47 3.41 -16.55
C THR A 162 -4.36 2.51 -17.79
N GLN A 163 -4.74 3.01 -18.97
CA GLN A 163 -4.63 2.24 -20.20
C GLN A 163 -3.17 1.96 -20.59
N GLN A 164 -2.29 2.94 -20.44
CA GLN A 164 -0.85 2.78 -20.71
C GLN A 164 -0.23 1.83 -19.69
N ASP A 165 -0.64 1.92 -18.42
CA ASP A 165 -0.19 1.03 -17.34
C ASP A 165 -0.44 -0.46 -17.63
N GLN A 166 -1.50 -0.75 -18.39
CA GLN A 166 -2.00 -2.11 -18.61
C GLN A 166 -1.72 -2.68 -20.00
N VAL A 167 -1.69 -1.84 -21.02
CA VAL A 167 -1.70 -2.30 -22.43
C VAL A 167 -0.37 -2.06 -23.11
N ASN A 168 0.23 -0.88 -22.96
CA ASN A 168 1.40 -0.47 -23.73
C ASN A 168 2.73 -0.91 -23.09
N LEU A 169 2.74 -2.13 -22.53
CA LEU A 169 3.84 -2.63 -21.69
C LEU A 169 5.17 -2.77 -22.44
N GLN A 170 5.13 -2.98 -23.75
CA GLN A 170 6.33 -3.00 -24.62
C GLN A 170 7.11 -1.68 -24.58
N TYR A 171 6.46 -0.59 -24.19
CA TYR A 171 7.06 0.73 -24.04
C TYR A 171 7.12 1.14 -22.57
N SER A 172 5.99 1.09 -21.86
CA SER A 172 5.85 1.68 -20.53
C SER A 172 6.71 1.00 -19.46
N LEU A 173 7.10 -0.26 -19.64
CA LEU A 173 8.02 -0.95 -18.73
C LEU A 173 9.47 -0.46 -18.84
N PHE A 174 9.85 0.21 -19.94
CA PHE A 174 11.24 0.62 -20.20
C PHE A 174 11.50 2.11 -19.95
N ILE A 175 10.49 2.85 -19.48
CA ILE A 175 10.58 4.28 -19.17
C ILE A 175 10.53 4.57 -17.67
N VAL A 176 10.52 3.53 -16.83
CA VAL A 176 10.43 3.65 -15.38
C VAL A 176 11.80 3.43 -14.75
N LYS A 177 12.17 4.30 -13.82
CA LYS A 177 13.37 4.16 -13.00
C LYS A 177 13.03 4.33 -11.53
N GLY A 178 13.45 3.37 -10.72
CA GLY A 178 13.36 3.43 -9.27
C GLY A 178 14.73 3.70 -8.64
N GLY A 179 14.76 4.40 -7.52
CA GLY A 179 15.98 4.56 -6.73
C GLY A 179 15.73 5.25 -5.38
N LEU A 180 16.70 5.15 -4.49
CA LEU A 180 16.76 5.94 -3.26
C LEU A 180 17.50 7.25 -3.57
N THR A 181 16.88 8.38 -3.24
CA THR A 181 17.46 9.71 -3.38
C THR A 181 18.41 10.04 -2.22
N GLU A 182 19.23 11.08 -2.36
CA GLU A 182 20.12 11.54 -1.28
C GLU A 182 19.33 12.01 -0.05
N GLU A 183 18.10 12.48 -0.26
CA GLU A 183 17.16 12.91 0.79
C GLU A 183 16.40 11.74 1.44
N GLY A 184 16.69 10.49 1.07
CA GLY A 184 16.06 9.30 1.66
C GLY A 184 14.68 8.95 1.10
N LEU A 185 14.27 9.54 -0.02
CA LEU A 185 13.00 9.21 -0.69
C LEU A 185 13.20 8.02 -1.63
N LEU A 186 12.36 6.99 -1.50
CA LEU A 186 12.19 5.94 -2.51
C LEU A 186 11.39 6.51 -3.67
N ARG A 187 12.09 6.92 -4.73
CA ARG A 187 11.51 7.58 -5.90
C ARG A 187 11.27 6.59 -7.01
N ILE A 188 10.09 6.67 -7.62
CA ILE A 188 9.76 6.08 -8.92
C ILE A 188 9.53 7.21 -9.92
N ALA A 189 10.29 7.20 -11.01
CA ALA A 189 10.20 8.17 -12.09
C ALA A 189 9.79 7.50 -13.39
N ILE A 190 8.84 8.11 -14.08
CA ILE A 190 8.43 7.76 -15.43
C ILE A 190 9.00 8.84 -16.36
N HIS A 191 9.61 8.41 -17.47
CA HIS A 191 10.33 9.27 -18.40
C HIS A 191 11.47 10.07 -17.76
N ASP A 192 12.27 9.43 -16.91
CA ASP A 192 13.34 10.11 -16.15
C ASP A 192 14.42 10.78 -17.02
N ASN A 193 14.51 10.40 -18.30
CA ASN A 193 15.44 10.98 -19.28
C ASN A 193 14.81 12.07 -20.15
N LEU A 194 13.50 12.34 -20.04
CA LEU A 194 12.86 13.41 -20.80
C LEU A 194 13.16 14.76 -20.14
N THR A 195 13.79 15.65 -20.88
CA THR A 195 13.86 17.07 -20.54
C THR A 195 12.56 17.73 -21.00
N PRO A 196 11.77 18.37 -20.12
CA PRO A 196 10.58 19.09 -20.55
C PRO A 196 10.99 20.25 -21.49
N GLU A 197 10.55 20.22 -22.74
CA GLU A 197 10.77 21.33 -23.68
C GLU A 197 9.60 22.33 -23.58
N PRO A 198 9.84 23.59 -23.13
CA PRO A 198 8.79 24.59 -23.05
C PRO A 198 8.17 24.87 -24.42
N GLY A 199 6.84 24.87 -24.50
CA GLY A 199 6.09 25.34 -25.68
C GLY A 199 5.82 24.30 -26.78
N THR A 200 6.16 23.02 -26.58
CA THR A 200 5.97 21.97 -27.60
C THR A 200 4.57 21.31 -27.60
N GLY A 201 3.71 21.65 -26.63
CA GLY A 201 2.35 21.09 -26.53
C GLY A 201 2.29 19.59 -26.25
N ARG A 202 3.43 18.94 -25.95
CA ARG A 202 3.50 17.55 -25.49
C ARG A 202 3.15 17.46 -24.01
N GLU A 203 1.88 17.72 -23.68
CA GLU A 203 1.38 17.56 -22.31
C GLU A 203 1.32 16.08 -21.87
N ASP A 204 1.34 15.14 -22.81
CA ASP A 204 1.20 13.70 -22.55
C ASP A 204 2.52 12.97 -22.24
N ASP A 205 3.68 13.57 -22.53
CA ASP A 205 5.04 13.01 -22.31
C ASP A 205 5.83 13.87 -21.31
N ILE A 206 5.25 14.09 -20.13
CA ILE A 206 5.91 14.79 -19.02
C ILE A 206 6.52 13.78 -18.04
N GLY A 207 7.71 14.12 -17.52
CA GLY A 207 8.32 13.36 -16.43
C GLY A 207 7.37 13.33 -15.23
N MET A 208 7.01 12.13 -14.77
CA MET A 208 6.16 11.93 -13.61
C MET A 208 6.96 11.29 -12.49
N HIS A 209 6.80 11.83 -11.29
CA HIS A 209 7.53 11.36 -10.11
C HIS A 209 6.56 10.99 -9.01
N SER A 210 6.80 9.83 -8.41
CA SER A 210 6.12 9.37 -7.21
C SER A 210 7.19 8.96 -6.22
N TRP A 211 6.88 9.06 -4.94
CA TRP A 211 7.84 8.75 -3.89
C TRP A 211 7.18 8.12 -2.69
N MET A 212 7.98 7.40 -1.91
CA MET A 212 7.65 6.93 -0.58
C MET A 212 8.80 7.29 0.35
N ALA A 213 8.48 7.74 1.55
CA ALA A 213 9.46 8.12 2.55
C ALA A 213 9.12 7.47 3.88
N LEU A 214 10.13 6.97 4.57
CA LEU A 214 10.03 6.59 5.98
C LEU A 214 10.42 7.80 6.82
N VAL A 215 9.60 8.15 7.80
CA VAL A 215 9.87 9.21 8.77
C VAL A 215 10.09 8.58 10.15
N ASP A 216 10.89 9.23 10.98
CA ASP A 216 11.15 8.85 12.38
C ASP A 216 11.82 7.48 12.60
N ALA A 217 12.37 6.87 11.54
CA ALA A 217 13.15 5.64 11.61
C ALA A 217 14.21 5.57 10.50
N GLN A 218 15.30 4.83 10.75
CA GLN A 218 16.29 4.54 9.71
C GLN A 218 15.80 3.40 8.81
N LEU A 219 16.09 3.53 7.53
CA LEU A 219 15.79 2.51 6.54
C LEU A 219 16.91 1.45 6.54
N ASP A 220 16.58 0.21 6.92
CA ASP A 220 17.56 -0.91 6.92
C ASP A 220 17.87 -1.41 5.50
N GLY A 221 16.95 -1.25 4.56
CA GLY A 221 17.08 -1.68 3.18
C GLY A 221 15.87 -1.24 2.34
N TYR A 222 15.99 -1.36 1.01
CA TYR A 222 14.92 -1.00 0.10
C TYR A 222 14.91 -1.84 -1.17
N ASP A 223 13.74 -1.91 -1.78
CA ASP A 223 13.52 -2.42 -3.13
C ASP A 223 12.69 -1.42 -3.92
N THR A 224 13.10 -1.16 -5.16
CA THR A 224 12.29 -0.45 -6.15
C THR A 224 11.94 -1.33 -7.34
N SER A 225 12.26 -2.62 -7.26
CA SER A 225 11.88 -3.64 -8.24
C SER A 225 10.84 -4.56 -7.62
N ARG A 226 9.67 -4.63 -8.25
CA ARG A 226 8.62 -5.58 -7.86
C ARG A 226 9.12 -7.02 -7.89
N GLU A 227 9.92 -7.37 -8.90
CA GLU A 227 10.44 -8.72 -9.07
C GLU A 227 11.47 -9.08 -8.00
N ALA A 228 12.30 -8.13 -7.58
CA ALA A 228 13.25 -8.37 -6.48
C ALA A 228 12.52 -8.57 -5.15
N PHE A 229 11.55 -7.71 -4.84
CA PHE A 229 10.80 -7.78 -3.58
C PHE A 229 9.91 -9.03 -3.49
N LEU A 230 9.10 -9.28 -4.53
CA LEU A 230 8.17 -10.42 -4.54
C LEU A 230 8.90 -11.73 -4.81
N GLY A 231 9.89 -11.73 -5.70
CA GLY A 231 10.56 -12.92 -6.20
C GLY A 231 9.81 -13.64 -7.33
N PRO A 232 10.50 -14.53 -8.06
CA PRO A 232 9.92 -15.28 -9.18
C PRO A 232 8.85 -16.26 -8.68
N TYR A 233 7.75 -16.39 -9.44
CA TYR A 233 6.62 -17.29 -9.15
C TYR A 233 5.96 -17.08 -7.77
N ARG A 234 6.11 -15.89 -7.19
CA ARG A 234 5.49 -15.48 -5.93
C ARG A 234 4.44 -14.40 -6.17
N SER A 235 3.67 -14.10 -5.12
CA SER A 235 2.67 -13.04 -5.12
C SER A 235 2.71 -12.28 -3.79
N TYR A 236 1.79 -11.36 -3.58
CA TYR A 236 1.75 -10.51 -2.38
C TYR A 236 1.60 -11.29 -1.07
N HIS A 237 1.07 -12.52 -1.11
CA HIS A 237 0.92 -13.34 0.09
C HIS A 237 2.24 -13.97 0.57
N ASN A 238 3.27 -14.03 -0.27
CA ASN A 238 4.55 -14.68 0.04
C ASN A 238 5.79 -13.99 -0.57
N PRO A 239 6.03 -12.69 -0.32
CA PRO A 239 7.17 -11.97 -0.91
C PRO A 239 8.52 -12.56 -0.47
N LEU A 240 9.44 -12.74 -1.41
CA LEU A 240 10.78 -13.27 -1.15
C LEU A 240 11.56 -12.41 -0.16
N ALA A 241 11.55 -11.08 -0.30
CA ALA A 241 12.27 -10.19 0.60
C ALA A 241 11.79 -10.33 2.06
N VAL A 242 10.48 -10.44 2.26
CA VAL A 242 9.87 -10.61 3.58
C VAL A 242 10.21 -11.99 4.17
N GLU A 243 10.19 -13.05 3.36
CA GLU A 243 10.55 -14.39 3.83
C GLU A 243 12.02 -14.46 4.27
N MET A 244 12.92 -13.87 3.48
CA MET A 244 14.37 -13.90 3.71
C MET A 244 14.82 -13.03 4.89
N GLY A 245 14.12 -11.91 5.15
CA GLY A 245 14.38 -11.05 6.30
C GLY A 245 15.39 -9.94 6.04
#